data_AF-A0A1V4SSV0-F1
#
_entry.id   AF-A0A1V4SSV0-F1
#
_cell.length_a   1.000
_cell.length_b   1.000
_cell.length_c   1.000
_cell.angle_alpha   90.00
_cell.angle_beta   90.00
_cell.angle_gamma   90.00
#
_symmetry.space_group_name_H-M   'P 1'
#
loop_
_entity.id
_entity.type
_entity.pdbx_description
1 polymer ?
#
loop_
_entity_poly.entity_id
_entity_poly.type
_entity_poly.pdbx_seq_one_letter_code
_entity_poly.pdbx_strand_id
1 'polypeptide(L)'
;MQQIIDVLKTLRINPINEEFDLQAEIEKLLIAAGITHERECYLGRGNRVDFLTSNDGIAIEVKKGKPNKMQAISQLRRYSEFDRVKGIILVIEKNMDIPKILNGKPCVSLGLNKLWGIAL
;
A
#
# COMPACT_ATOMS: atom_id res chain seq x y z
N MET A 1 4.70 -9.50 -6.20
CA MET A 1 4.69 -8.87 -4.84
C MET A 1 6.07 -8.42 -4.34
N GLN A 2 7.09 -9.29 -4.26
CA GLN A 2 8.41 -8.90 -3.71
C GLN A 2 9.07 -7.74 -4.47
N GLN A 3 9.04 -7.77 -5.81
CA GLN A 3 9.51 -6.67 -6.65
C GLN A 3 8.83 -5.33 -6.32
N ILE A 4 7.50 -5.33 -6.11
CA ILE A 4 6.74 -4.13 -5.75
C ILE A 4 7.20 -3.59 -4.39
N ILE A 5 7.40 -4.48 -3.42
CA ILE A 5 7.94 -4.10 -2.10
C ILE A 5 9.32 -3.45 -2.26
N ASP A 6 10.18 -4.02 -3.09
CA ASP A 6 11.55 -3.51 -3.26
C ASP A 6 11.59 -2.16 -3.97
N VAL A 7 10.68 -1.93 -4.93
CA VAL A 7 10.46 -0.60 -5.53
C VAL A 7 9.94 0.40 -4.48
N LEU A 8 8.92 0.04 -3.70
CA LEU A 8 8.38 0.92 -2.67
C LEU A 8 9.40 1.26 -1.58
N LYS A 9 10.37 0.36 -1.31
CA LYS A 9 11.47 0.62 -0.37
C LYS A 9 12.43 1.72 -0.83
N THR A 10 12.49 2.04 -2.13
CA THR A 10 13.34 3.13 -2.63
C THR A 10 12.71 4.51 -2.42
N LEU A 11 11.47 4.57 -1.92
CA LEU A 11 10.76 5.81 -1.69
C LEU A 11 11.47 6.70 -0.67
N ARG A 12 11.71 7.93 -1.09
CA ARG A 12 12.25 9.02 -0.26
C ARG A 12 11.18 10.10 -0.22
N ILE A 13 10.57 10.32 0.93
CA ILE A 13 9.54 11.34 1.10
C ILE A 13 9.88 12.27 2.25
N ASN A 14 9.53 13.54 2.08
CA ASN A 14 9.70 14.56 3.10
C ASN A 14 8.56 14.42 4.13
N PRO A 15 8.83 14.61 5.44
CA PRO A 15 7.79 14.57 6.48
C PRO A 15 6.54 15.40 6.17
N ILE A 16 6.68 16.51 5.43
CA ILE A 16 5.62 17.48 5.12
C ILE A 16 4.60 16.98 4.08
N ASN A 17 4.93 15.95 3.30
CA ASN A 17 4.03 15.44 2.25
C ASN A 17 2.65 15.05 2.82
N GLU A 18 1.56 15.29 2.11
CA GLU A 18 0.25 14.73 2.47
C GLU A 18 0.06 13.34 1.85
N GLU A 19 -1.04 12.65 2.18
CA GLU A 19 -1.35 11.32 1.62
C GLU A 19 -1.38 11.35 0.08
N PHE A 20 -1.95 12.42 -0.49
CA PHE A 20 -1.99 12.65 -1.94
C PHE A 20 -0.59 12.78 -2.57
N ASP A 21 0.33 13.52 -1.94
CA ASP A 21 1.69 13.66 -2.44
C ASP A 21 2.44 12.34 -2.38
N LEU A 22 2.22 11.57 -1.31
CA LEU A 22 2.81 10.25 -1.14
C LEU A 22 2.30 9.27 -2.22
N GLN A 23 1.00 9.29 -2.53
CA GLN A 23 0.45 8.52 -3.64
C GLN A 23 1.10 8.92 -4.96
N ALA A 24 1.29 10.22 -5.23
CA ALA A 24 1.92 10.70 -6.46
C ALA A 24 3.39 10.24 -6.58
N GLU A 25 4.16 10.23 -5.49
CA GLU A 25 5.54 9.70 -5.50
C GLU A 25 5.57 8.18 -5.68
N ILE A 26 4.63 7.45 -5.09
CA ILE A 26 4.49 6.00 -5.32
C ILE A 26 4.17 5.72 -6.79
N GLU A 27 3.25 6.47 -7.40
CA GLU A 27 2.90 6.33 -8.82
C GLU A 27 4.13 6.53 -9.71
N LYS A 28 4.94 7.57 -9.46
CA LYS A 28 6.21 7.80 -10.18
C LYS A 28 7.17 6.61 -10.07
N LEU A 29 7.32 6.03 -8.87
CA LEU A 29 8.18 4.86 -8.67
C LEU A 29 7.68 3.63 -9.43
N LEU A 30 6.37 3.36 -9.38
CA LEU A 30 5.77 2.24 -10.10
C LEU A 30 5.97 2.40 -11.61
N ILE A 31 5.76 3.61 -12.15
CA ILE A 31 6.02 3.93 -13.57
C ILE A 31 7.49 3.71 -13.92
N ALA A 32 8.41 4.27 -13.12
CA ALA A 32 9.85 4.16 -13.37
C ALA A 32 10.33 2.70 -13.31
N ALA A 33 9.69 1.86 -12.51
CA ALA A 33 9.97 0.43 -12.41
C ALA A 33 9.24 -0.43 -13.47
N GLY A 34 8.45 0.17 -14.36
CA GLY A 34 7.67 -0.54 -15.37
C GLY A 34 6.51 -1.37 -14.82
N ILE A 35 6.01 -1.04 -13.62
CA ILE A 35 4.90 -1.75 -12.98
C ILE A 35 3.57 -1.14 -13.46
N THR A 36 2.86 -1.85 -14.32
CA THR A 36 1.51 -1.45 -14.77
C THR A 36 0.51 -1.52 -13.62
N HIS A 37 -0.29 -0.47 -13.46
CA HIS A 37 -1.24 -0.35 -12.36
C HIS A 37 -2.43 0.55 -12.72
N GLU A 38 -3.52 0.39 -11.97
CA GLU A 38 -4.68 1.29 -11.93
C GLU A 38 -4.62 2.11 -10.64
N ARG A 39 -4.65 3.44 -10.75
CA ARG A 39 -4.74 4.35 -9.61
C ARG A 39 -6.18 4.61 -9.20
N GLU A 40 -6.45 4.75 -7.90
CA GLU A 40 -7.78 4.93 -7.29
C GLU A 40 -8.77 3.86 -7.82
N CYS A 41 -8.32 2.61 -7.90
CA CYS A 41 -9.02 1.51 -8.53
C CYS A 41 -10.29 1.13 -7.74
N TYR A 42 -11.43 1.18 -8.41
CA TYR A 42 -12.71 0.75 -7.85
C TYR A 42 -12.81 -0.79 -7.88
N LEU A 43 -12.79 -1.41 -6.71
CA LEU A 43 -12.92 -2.86 -6.57
C LEU A 43 -14.38 -3.30 -6.52
N GLY A 44 -15.24 -2.45 -5.95
CA GLY A 44 -16.68 -2.69 -5.78
C GLY A 44 -17.32 -1.61 -4.91
N ARG A 45 -18.61 -1.76 -4.59
CA ARG A 45 -19.40 -0.75 -3.88
C ARG A 45 -18.71 -0.26 -2.60
N GLY A 46 -18.30 1.02 -2.59
CA GLY A 46 -17.62 1.66 -1.45
C GLY A 46 -16.21 1.14 -1.16
N ASN A 47 -15.57 0.48 -2.13
CA ASN A 47 -14.22 -0.06 -2.02
C ASN A 47 -13.36 0.48 -3.17
N ARG A 48 -12.52 1.47 -2.86
CA ARG A 48 -11.56 2.08 -3.77
C ARG A 48 -10.19 1.98 -3.15
N VAL A 49 -9.29 1.24 -3.79
CA VAL A 49 -7.89 1.09 -3.35
C VAL A 49 -7.03 2.11 -4.08
N ASP A 50 -6.01 2.65 -3.42
CA ASP A 50 -5.15 3.68 -4.03
C ASP A 50 -4.45 3.18 -5.29
N PHE A 51 -3.96 1.93 -5.29
CA PHE A 51 -3.42 1.29 -6.48
C PHE A 51 -3.75 -0.19 -6.55
N LEU A 52 -4.00 -0.68 -7.76
CA LEU A 52 -4.05 -2.11 -8.09
C LEU A 52 -3.08 -2.40 -9.22
N THR A 53 -2.04 -3.20 -8.95
CA THR A 53 -1.11 -3.65 -10.00
C THR A 53 -1.81 -4.60 -10.96
N SER A 54 -1.73 -4.33 -12.26
CA SER A 54 -2.56 -5.00 -13.27
C SER A 54 -2.16 -6.47 -13.48
N ASN A 55 -0.86 -6.77 -13.41
CA ASN A 55 -0.34 -8.12 -13.68
C ASN A 55 -0.35 -9.02 -12.44
N ASP A 56 0.06 -8.49 -11.28
CA ASP A 56 0.16 -9.27 -10.04
C ASP A 56 -1.12 -9.27 -9.20
N GLY A 57 -2.05 -8.33 -9.44
CA GLY A 57 -3.23 -8.14 -8.60
C GLY A 57 -2.91 -7.69 -7.17
N ILE A 58 -1.77 -7.04 -6.95
CA ILE A 58 -1.42 -6.50 -5.63
C ILE A 58 -2.10 -5.14 -5.43
N ALA A 59 -2.90 -5.07 -4.38
CA ALA A 59 -3.49 -3.84 -3.86
C ALA A 59 -2.45 -3.10 -3.00
N ILE A 60 -2.27 -1.80 -3.26
CA ILE A 60 -1.42 -0.92 -2.46
C ILE A 60 -2.33 0.15 -1.85
N GLU A 61 -2.37 0.21 -0.52
CA GLU A 61 -3.12 1.22 0.23
C GLU A 61 -2.12 2.10 0.99
N VAL A 62 -2.29 3.40 0.93
CA VAL A 62 -1.42 4.43 1.48
C VAL A 62 -2.11 5.09 2.66
N LYS A 63 -1.40 5.25 3.78
CA LYS A 63 -1.92 5.97 4.95
C LYS A 63 -0.86 6.86 5.60
N LYS A 64 -1.23 8.11 5.90
CA LYS A 64 -0.42 9.03 6.72
C LYS A 64 -0.68 8.88 8.23
N GLY A 65 0.30 9.27 9.04
CA GLY A 65 0.18 9.32 10.50
C GLY A 65 -0.04 7.97 11.17
N LYS A 66 -0.95 7.96 12.16
CA LYS A 66 -1.38 6.76 12.89
C LYS A 66 -2.89 6.54 12.66
N PRO A 67 -3.28 5.92 11.52
CA PRO A 67 -4.68 5.59 11.28
C PRO A 67 -5.19 4.66 12.37
N ASN A 68 -6.52 4.62 12.57
CA ASN A 68 -7.12 3.67 13.49
C ASN A 68 -6.85 2.24 12.99
N LYS A 69 -6.10 1.47 13.78
CA LYS A 69 -5.66 0.11 13.40
C LYS A 69 -6.82 -0.83 13.05
N MET A 70 -7.91 -0.78 13.81
CA MET A 70 -9.07 -1.64 13.55
C MET A 70 -9.78 -1.27 12.25
N GLN A 71 -9.91 0.04 11.97
CA GLN A 71 -10.49 0.51 10.72
C GLN A 71 -9.61 0.18 9.52
N ALA A 72 -8.29 0.35 9.63
CA ALA A 72 -7.33 -0.03 8.60
C ALA A 72 -7.43 -1.53 8.31
N ILE A 73 -7.35 -2.40 9.33
CA ILE A 73 -7.46 -3.86 9.14
C ILE A 73 -8.81 -4.24 8.52
N SER A 74 -9.91 -3.62 8.95
CA SER A 74 -11.25 -3.85 8.38
C SER A 74 -11.31 -3.48 6.89
N GLN A 75 -10.74 -2.33 6.51
CA GLN A 75 -10.62 -1.91 5.12
C GLN A 75 -9.79 -2.89 4.29
N LEU A 76 -8.60 -3.28 4.74
CA LEU A 76 -7.75 -4.26 4.05
C LEU A 76 -8.46 -5.62 3.93
N ARG A 77 -9.20 -6.03 4.96
CA ARG A 77 -10.00 -7.28 4.90
C ARG A 77 -11.05 -7.20 3.79
N ARG A 78 -11.81 -6.09 3.69
CA ARG A 78 -12.76 -5.89 2.59
C ARG A 78 -12.09 -5.98 1.22
N TYR A 79 -10.92 -5.36 1.05
CA TYR A 79 -10.19 -5.46 -0.23
C TYR A 79 -9.77 -6.89 -0.54
N SER A 80 -9.37 -7.66 0.46
CA SER A 80 -8.98 -9.06 0.28
C SER A 80 -10.15 -9.99 -0.12
N GLU A 81 -11.40 -9.54 -0.08
CA GLU A 81 -12.56 -10.33 -0.57
C GLU A 81 -12.64 -10.36 -2.10
N PHE A 82 -12.06 -9.37 -2.80
CA PHE A 82 -12.17 -9.27 -4.26
C PHE A 82 -11.16 -10.17 -4.98
N ASP A 83 -11.62 -10.94 -5.97
CA ASP A 83 -10.78 -11.90 -6.72
C ASP A 83 -9.60 -11.27 -7.45
N ARG A 84 -9.76 -10.03 -7.92
CA ARG A 84 -8.69 -9.24 -8.57
C ARG A 84 -7.55 -8.91 -7.61
N VAL A 85 -7.82 -8.85 -6.30
CA VAL A 85 -6.79 -8.64 -5.28
C VAL A 85 -6.19 -10.00 -4.93
N LYS A 86 -4.89 -10.17 -5.16
CA LYS A 86 -4.10 -11.36 -4.84
C LYS A 86 -3.20 -11.19 -3.62
N GLY A 87 -2.97 -9.94 -3.21
CA GLY A 87 -2.21 -9.58 -2.02
C GLY A 87 -2.34 -8.09 -1.73
N ILE A 88 -1.96 -7.68 -0.53
CA ILE A 88 -2.09 -6.29 -0.08
C ILE A 88 -0.78 -5.78 0.51
N ILE A 89 -0.39 -4.57 0.13
CA ILE A 89 0.70 -3.82 0.74
C ILE A 89 0.10 -2.55 1.34
N LEU A 90 0.15 -2.43 2.67
CA LEU A 90 -0.13 -1.19 3.37
C LEU A 90 1.16 -0.36 3.43
N VAL A 91 1.21 0.78 2.75
CA VAL A 91 2.28 1.77 2.87
C VAL A 91 1.85 2.80 3.91
N ILE A 92 2.60 2.91 4.99
CA ILE A 92 2.20 3.73 6.14
C ILE A 92 3.38 4.50 6.71
N GLU A 93 3.16 5.73 7.18
CA GLU A 93 4.24 6.56 7.73
C GLU A 93 4.98 5.88 8.90
N LYS A 94 4.22 5.36 9.88
CA LYS A 94 4.73 4.63 11.04
C LYS A 94 4.29 3.18 10.97
N ASN A 95 5.17 2.26 11.37
CA ASN A 95 4.82 0.85 11.40
C ASN A 95 3.50 0.60 12.14
N MET A 96 2.67 -0.23 11.52
CA MET A 96 1.47 -0.78 12.12
C MET A 96 1.49 -2.29 11.91
N ASP A 97 1.37 -3.03 13.01
CA ASP A 97 1.19 -4.48 12.94
C ASP A 97 -0.18 -4.81 12.38
N ILE A 98 -0.19 -5.56 11.28
CA ILE A 98 -1.39 -6.07 10.61
C ILE A 98 -1.25 -7.59 10.42
N PRO A 99 -2.36 -8.34 10.25
CA PRO A 99 -2.29 -9.75 9.93
C PRO A 99 -1.49 -10.00 8.64
N LYS A 100 -0.60 -11.01 8.65
CA LYS A 100 0.19 -11.38 7.46
C LYS A 100 -0.63 -12.02 6.35
N ILE A 101 -1.83 -12.50 6.69
CA ILE A 101 -2.78 -13.13 5.78
C ILE A 101 -4.18 -12.54 6.06
N LEU A 102 -4.88 -12.12 5.02
CA LEU A 102 -6.28 -11.70 5.05
C LEU A 102 -7.04 -12.45 3.96
N ASN A 103 -8.10 -13.18 4.33
CA ASN A 103 -8.90 -14.00 3.41
C ASN A 103 -8.05 -14.89 2.48
N GLY A 104 -7.02 -15.54 3.04
CA GLY A 104 -6.09 -16.41 2.31
C GLY A 104 -5.03 -15.70 1.47
N LYS A 105 -4.99 -14.36 1.46
CA LYS A 105 -4.08 -13.55 0.63
C LYS A 105 -2.98 -12.89 1.48
N PRO A 106 -1.74 -12.82 0.99
CA PRO A 106 -0.64 -12.16 1.69
C PRO A 106 -0.91 -10.68 1.93
N CYS A 107 -0.54 -10.20 3.11
CA CYS A 107 -0.69 -8.82 3.53
C CYS A 107 0.58 -8.35 4.24
N VAL A 108 1.14 -7.22 3.83
CA VAL A 108 2.41 -6.68 4.34
C VAL A 108 2.24 -5.19 4.68
N SER A 109 2.85 -4.77 5.79
CA SER A 109 2.93 -3.37 6.20
C SER A 109 4.34 -2.85 5.93
N LEU A 110 4.45 -1.75 5.19
CA LEU A 110 5.70 -1.05 4.91
C LEU A 110 5.67 0.32 5.60
N GLY A 111 6.43 0.42 6.69
CA GLY A 111 6.65 1.68 7.41
C GLY A 111 7.64 2.58 6.70
N LEU A 112 7.25 3.79 6.28
CA LEU A 112 8.11 4.75 5.59
C LEU A 112 9.25 5.24 6.47
N ASN A 113 9.01 5.41 7.78
CA ASN A 113 10.05 5.78 8.74
C ASN A 113 11.21 4.77 8.81
N LYS A 114 10.96 3.48 8.59
CA LYS A 114 12.01 2.44 8.52
C LYS A 114 12.80 2.50 7.22
N LEU A 115 12.25 3.06 6.15
CA LEU A 115 12.94 3.22 4.87
C LEU A 115 13.95 4.36 4.91
N TRP A 116 13.84 5.29 5.86
CA TRP A 116 14.68 6.48 5.95
C TRP A 116 15.96 6.30 6.77
N GLY A 117 16.26 5.10 7.25
CA GLY A 117 17.48 4.84 8.02
C GLY A 117 17.53 5.53 9.39
N ILE A 118 16.47 6.23 9.81
CA ILE A 118 16.36 6.78 11.15
C ILE A 118 15.61 5.76 11.99
N ALA A 119 16.36 4.79 12.51
CA ALA A 119 15.94 4.05 13.69
C ALA A 119 15.95 5.04 14.88
N LEU A 120 14.77 5.43 15.34
CA LEU A 120 14.56 6.02 16.66
C LEU A 120 13.75 5.03 17.49
#